data_AF-A0A7W0T143-F1
#
_entry.id   AF-A0A7W0T143-F1
#
_cell.length_a   1.000
_cell.length_b   1.000
_cell.length_c   1.000
_cell.angle_alpha   90.00
_cell.angle_beta   90.00
_cell.angle_gamma   90.00
#
_symmetry.space_group_name_H-M   'P 1'
#
loop_
_entity.id
_entity.type
_entity.pdbx_description
1 polymer ?
#
loop_
_entity_poly.entity_id
_entity_poly.type
_entity_poly.pdbx_seq_one_letter_code
_entity_poly.pdbx_strand_id
1 'polypeptide(L)'
;MTAQRILDEVHSLARVGALEAEPQRYAAALEAEVPEATTLAELEARDAMLASALGQLDAMISRVMRLRLEHALAMDSSIGPPTRQVFATTIVGYANNLTLLTERARSVAARGGAADPDQVATLVDDAARSTLALRDAVRAGVLALIAARAAAIVPDADRHARDRKLDDAQRRRWSAARRELEAIAAEPHRVTSAPLPTRLAAWPEQLDDAPPEPEVTFADMIELD
;
A
#
# COMPACT_ATOMS: atom_id res chain seq x y z
N MET A 1 -14.32 -13.02 6.96
CA MET A 1 -14.27 -11.64 7.52
C MET A 1 -13.55 -10.79 6.51
N THR A 2 -14.13 -9.65 6.10
CA THR A 2 -13.56 -8.86 5.00
C THR A 2 -12.48 -7.89 5.48
N ALA A 3 -11.55 -7.50 4.59
CA ALA A 3 -10.51 -6.50 4.85
C ALA A 3 -11.12 -5.16 5.25
N GLN A 4 -12.14 -4.71 4.51
CA GLN A 4 -12.88 -3.48 4.81
C GLN A 4 -13.52 -3.52 6.21
N ARG A 5 -14.10 -4.66 6.60
CA ARG A 5 -14.70 -4.82 7.94
C ARG A 5 -13.65 -4.68 9.04
N ILE A 6 -12.43 -5.15 8.85
CA ILE A 6 -11.35 -4.97 9.81
C ILE A 6 -11.07 -3.48 10.04
N LEU A 7 -11.02 -2.68 8.97
CA LEU A 7 -10.83 -1.23 9.07
C LEU A 7 -12.03 -0.52 9.73
N ASP A 8 -13.25 -0.96 9.41
CA ASP A 8 -14.47 -0.38 9.98
C ASP A 8 -14.65 -0.69 11.46
N GLU A 9 -14.15 -1.84 11.93
CA GLU A 9 -14.13 -2.21 13.35
C GLU A 9 -13.21 -1.31 14.19
N VAL A 10 -12.30 -0.52 13.57
CA VAL A 10 -11.41 0.44 14.24
C VAL A 10 -12.18 1.71 14.63
N HIS A 11 -13.13 1.58 15.56
CA HIS A 11 -13.98 2.67 16.06
C HIS A 11 -13.84 2.90 17.58
N SER A 12 -12.91 2.21 18.25
CA SER A 12 -12.61 2.38 19.68
C SER A 12 -11.15 2.04 19.95
N LEU A 13 -10.57 2.56 21.05
CA LEU A 13 -9.17 2.25 21.40
C LEU A 13 -8.91 0.77 21.65
N ALA A 14 -9.88 0.02 22.19
CA ALA A 14 -9.74 -1.42 22.34
C ALA A 14 -9.61 -2.13 20.98
N ARG A 15 -10.35 -1.66 19.97
CA ARG A 15 -10.26 -2.18 18.59
C ARG A 15 -8.99 -1.74 17.88
N VAL A 16 -8.50 -0.52 18.17
CA VAL A 16 -7.16 -0.08 17.74
C VAL A 16 -6.10 -1.03 18.31
N GLY A 17 -6.11 -1.27 19.63
CA GLY A 17 -5.15 -2.16 20.28
C GLY A 17 -5.20 -3.61 19.77
N ALA A 18 -6.38 -4.11 19.41
CA ALA A 18 -6.52 -5.42 18.77
C ALA A 18 -5.84 -5.47 17.38
N LEU A 19 -5.95 -4.40 16.59
CA LEU A 19 -5.24 -4.32 15.30
C LEU A 19 -3.73 -4.12 15.48
N GLU A 20 -3.31 -3.40 16.52
CA GLU A 20 -1.88 -3.25 16.85
C GLU A 20 -1.22 -4.55 17.30
N ALA A 21 -1.96 -5.41 18.00
CA ALA A 21 -1.47 -6.73 18.38
C ALA A 21 -1.33 -7.67 17.18
N GLU A 22 -2.15 -7.50 16.15
CA GLU A 22 -2.19 -8.36 14.97
C GLU A 22 -2.31 -7.54 13.65
N PRO A 23 -1.30 -6.71 13.31
CA PRO A 23 -1.37 -5.84 12.12
C PRO A 23 -1.47 -6.62 10.82
N GLN A 24 -0.93 -7.84 10.79
CA GLN A 24 -1.00 -8.78 9.66
C GLN A 24 -2.43 -9.22 9.32
N ARG A 25 -3.39 -9.09 10.25
CA ARG A 25 -4.77 -9.55 10.05
C ARG A 25 -5.46 -8.84 8.88
N TYR A 26 -5.14 -7.57 8.66
CA TYR A 26 -5.65 -6.83 7.51
C TYR A 26 -5.11 -7.37 6.19
N ALA A 27 -3.79 -7.56 6.09
CA ALA A 27 -3.15 -8.08 4.88
C ALA A 27 -3.63 -9.50 4.54
N ALA A 28 -3.80 -10.38 5.54
CA ALA A 28 -4.32 -11.72 5.34
C ALA A 28 -5.80 -11.73 4.86
N ALA A 29 -6.63 -10.83 5.39
CA ALA A 29 -8.00 -10.68 4.90
C ALA A 29 -8.04 -10.12 3.47
N LEU A 30 -7.19 -9.14 3.17
CA LEU A 30 -7.06 -8.57 1.82
C LEU A 30 -6.58 -9.63 0.83
N GLU A 31 -5.60 -10.47 1.20
CA GLU A 31 -5.09 -11.54 0.36
C GLU A 31 -6.19 -12.51 -0.09
N ALA A 32 -7.14 -12.82 0.78
CA ALA A 32 -8.28 -13.70 0.49
C ALA A 32 -9.32 -13.04 -0.44
N GLU A 33 -9.31 -11.71 -0.57
CA GLU A 33 -10.21 -10.94 -1.45
C GLU A 33 -9.58 -10.62 -2.81
N VAL A 34 -8.25 -10.62 -2.89
CA VAL A 34 -7.50 -10.35 -4.13
C VAL A 34 -7.74 -11.46 -5.14
N PRO A 35 -8.42 -11.18 -6.27
CA PRO A 35 -8.61 -12.19 -7.30
C PRO A 35 -7.29 -12.52 -7.99
N GLU A 36 -7.23 -13.74 -8.53
CA GLU A 36 -6.19 -14.09 -9.50
C GLU A 36 -6.37 -13.24 -10.77
N ALA A 37 -5.25 -12.97 -11.46
CA ALA A 37 -5.26 -12.22 -12.70
C ALA A 37 -4.58 -13.05 -13.79
N THR A 38 -5.35 -13.42 -14.80
CA THR A 38 -4.91 -14.21 -15.96
C THR A 38 -4.86 -13.37 -17.23
N THR A 39 -5.50 -12.19 -17.22
CA THR A 39 -5.50 -11.22 -18.32
C THR A 39 -4.94 -9.86 -17.89
N LEU A 40 -4.53 -9.03 -18.85
CA LEU A 40 -4.09 -7.66 -18.57
C LEU A 40 -5.17 -6.80 -17.91
N ALA A 41 -6.45 -7.02 -18.25
CA ALA A 41 -7.56 -6.28 -17.67
C ALA A 41 -7.80 -6.68 -16.20
N GLU A 42 -7.70 -7.98 -15.90
CA GLU A 42 -7.75 -8.47 -14.52
C GLU A 42 -6.55 -7.96 -13.70
N LEU A 43 -5.37 -7.90 -14.33
CA LEU A 43 -4.17 -7.37 -13.69
C LEU A 43 -4.34 -5.89 -13.31
N GLU A 44 -4.93 -5.09 -14.20
CA GLU A 44 -5.26 -3.68 -13.95
C GLU A 44 -6.28 -3.53 -12.81
N ALA A 45 -7.36 -4.31 -12.82
CA ALA A 45 -8.37 -4.27 -11.76
C ALA A 45 -7.76 -4.64 -10.39
N ARG A 46 -6.90 -5.66 -10.37
CA ARG A 46 -6.17 -6.09 -9.17
C ARG A 46 -5.22 -5.01 -8.66
N ASP A 47 -4.46 -4.38 -9.56
CA ASP A 47 -3.54 -3.29 -9.22
C ASP A 47 -4.30 -2.11 -8.60
N ALA A 48 -5.41 -1.70 -9.22
CA ALA A 48 -6.26 -0.62 -8.72
C ALA A 48 -6.85 -0.95 -7.33
N MET A 49 -7.26 -2.21 -7.10
CA MET A 49 -7.76 -2.64 -5.80
C MET A 49 -6.68 -2.56 -4.72
N LEU A 50 -5.46 -3.03 -5.00
CA LEU A 50 -4.33 -2.98 -4.07
C LEU A 50 -3.88 -1.54 -3.78
N ALA A 51 -3.85 -0.68 -4.80
CA ALA A 51 -3.58 0.75 -4.63
C ALA A 51 -4.67 1.44 -3.79
N SER A 52 -5.94 1.09 -4.00
CA SER A 52 -7.06 1.60 -3.20
C SER A 52 -6.97 1.16 -1.74
N ALA A 53 -6.59 -0.09 -1.47
CA ALA A 53 -6.39 -0.60 -0.12
C ALA A 53 -5.33 0.20 0.66
N LEU A 54 -4.25 0.63 0.00
CA LEU A 54 -3.25 1.51 0.61
C LEU A 54 -3.82 2.90 0.94
N GLY A 55 -4.71 3.45 0.09
CA GLY A 55 -5.39 4.72 0.36
C GLY A 55 -6.41 4.65 1.50
N GLN A 56 -7.11 3.52 1.63
CA GLN A 56 -8.04 3.28 2.74
C GLN A 56 -7.34 3.25 4.11
N LEU A 57 -6.08 2.82 4.16
CA LEU A 57 -5.28 2.88 5.38
C LEU A 57 -5.10 4.33 5.87
N ASP A 58 -4.82 5.27 4.99
CA ASP A 58 -4.62 6.67 5.40
C ASP A 58 -5.90 7.30 6.00
N ALA A 59 -7.07 6.92 5.47
CA ALA A 59 -8.37 7.30 6.04
C ALA A 59 -8.61 6.68 7.43
N MET A 60 -8.28 5.40 7.59
CA MET A 60 -8.37 4.70 8.88
C MET A 60 -7.42 5.33 9.91
N ILE A 61 -6.19 5.65 9.52
CA ILE A 61 -5.18 6.26 10.40
C ILE A 61 -5.59 7.63 10.92
N SER A 62 -6.25 8.45 10.09
CA SER A 62 -6.83 9.72 10.55
C SER A 62 -7.88 9.51 11.65
N ARG A 63 -8.69 8.45 11.54
CA ARG A 63 -9.69 8.07 12.56
C ARG A 63 -9.02 7.57 13.85
N VAL A 64 -7.97 6.75 13.73
CA VAL A 64 -7.17 6.27 14.88
C VAL A 64 -6.56 7.45 15.64
N MET A 65 -5.94 8.40 14.93
CA MET A 65 -5.35 9.57 15.57
C MET A 65 -6.39 10.37 16.35
N ARG A 66 -7.59 10.55 15.78
CA ARG A 66 -8.69 11.23 16.49
C ARG A 66 -9.06 10.52 17.80
N LEU A 67 -9.29 9.20 17.76
CA LEU A 67 -9.62 8.42 18.96
C LEU A 67 -8.55 8.54 20.05
N ARG A 68 -7.28 8.56 19.65
CA ARG A 68 -6.15 8.71 20.57
C ARG A 68 -6.07 10.10 21.17
N LEU A 69 -6.25 11.15 20.37
CA LEU A 69 -6.29 12.53 20.88
C LEU A 69 -7.48 12.77 21.80
N GLU A 70 -8.65 12.23 21.49
CA GLU A 70 -9.84 12.31 22.35
C GLU A 70 -9.57 11.71 23.73
N HIS A 71 -8.89 10.56 23.77
CA HIS A 71 -8.55 9.89 25.02
C HIS A 71 -7.38 10.55 25.77
N ALA A 72 -6.27 10.83 25.07
CA ALA A 72 -5.07 11.41 25.68
C ALA A 72 -5.34 12.80 26.28
N LEU A 73 -6.24 13.57 25.65
CA LEU A 73 -6.64 14.91 26.08
C LEU A 73 -8.05 14.91 26.69
N ALA A 74 -8.51 13.80 27.25
CA ALA A 74 -9.86 13.73 27.84
C ALA A 74 -10.03 14.71 29.02
N MET A 75 -8.98 14.91 29.80
CA MET A 75 -8.97 15.77 31.00
C MET A 75 -8.41 17.18 30.72
N ASP A 76 -7.99 17.46 29.49
CA ASP A 76 -7.41 18.74 29.09
C ASP A 76 -8.30 19.40 28.03
N SER A 77 -8.76 20.63 28.27
CA SER A 77 -9.60 21.38 27.34
C SER A 77 -8.84 22.46 26.55
N SER A 78 -7.52 22.58 26.72
CA SER A 78 -6.69 23.64 26.13
C SER A 78 -6.60 23.53 24.60
N ILE A 79 -6.66 22.32 24.07
CA ILE A 79 -6.79 22.08 22.63
C ILE A 79 -8.24 21.73 22.33
N GLY A 80 -8.96 22.65 21.69
CA GLY A 80 -10.35 22.46 21.32
C GLY A 80 -10.57 21.34 20.28
N PRO A 81 -11.78 20.75 20.20
CA PRO A 81 -12.11 19.68 19.25
C PRO A 81 -11.77 20.00 17.77
N PRO A 82 -12.00 21.22 17.25
CA PRO A 82 -11.63 21.56 15.87
C PRO A 82 -10.13 21.40 15.59
N THR A 83 -9.28 21.79 16.54
CA THR A 83 -7.82 21.67 16.37
C THR A 83 -7.34 20.22 16.49
N ARG A 84 -7.94 19.43 17.40
CA ARG A 84 -7.69 17.97 17.46
C ARG A 84 -8.03 17.30 16.13
N GLN A 85 -9.15 17.70 15.52
CA GLN A 85 -9.55 17.19 14.20
C GLN A 85 -8.52 17.54 13.13
N VAL A 86 -7.99 18.77 13.12
CA VAL A 86 -6.92 19.16 12.18
C VAL A 86 -5.66 18.30 12.37
N PHE A 87 -5.19 18.11 13.61
CA PHE A 87 -4.04 17.25 13.88
C PHE A 87 -4.29 15.81 13.43
N ALA A 88 -5.49 15.28 13.66
CA ALA A 88 -5.86 13.94 13.24
C ALA A 88 -5.88 13.77 11.71
N THR A 89 -6.47 14.69 10.96
CA THR A 89 -6.56 14.57 9.48
C THR A 89 -5.24 14.88 8.78
N THR A 90 -4.30 15.57 9.44
CA THR A 90 -2.99 15.91 8.87
C THR A 90 -1.85 15.01 9.36
N ILE A 91 -2.14 13.98 10.16
CA ILE A 91 -1.14 13.11 10.78
C ILE A 91 -0.19 12.46 9.76
N VAL A 92 -0.71 12.00 8.62
CA VAL A 92 0.11 11.39 7.57
C VAL A 92 1.11 12.40 7.00
N GLY A 93 0.73 13.67 6.87
CA GLY A 93 1.62 14.74 6.42
C GLY A 93 2.72 15.08 7.42
N TYR A 94 2.51 14.80 8.72
CA TYR A 94 3.51 14.97 9.77
C TYR A 94 4.45 13.78 9.94
N ALA A 95 4.28 12.69 9.19
CA ALA A 95 5.09 11.47 9.37
C ALA A 95 6.61 11.74 9.33
N ASN A 96 7.04 12.69 8.49
CA ASN A 96 8.45 13.09 8.36
C ASN A 96 8.83 14.34 9.19
N ASN A 97 7.91 14.90 9.97
CA ASN A 97 8.14 16.11 10.76
C ASN A 97 7.22 16.19 12.00
N LEU A 98 7.37 15.23 12.92
CA LEU A 98 6.66 15.22 14.19
C LEU A 98 7.05 16.38 15.11
N THR A 99 8.26 16.92 14.96
CA THR A 99 8.71 18.11 15.69
C THR A 99 7.77 19.28 15.44
N LEU A 100 7.41 19.54 14.18
CA LEU A 100 6.46 20.59 13.83
C LEU A 100 5.07 20.38 14.45
N LEU A 101 4.58 19.13 14.50
CA LEU A 101 3.32 18.81 15.17
C LEU A 101 3.40 19.13 16.66
N THR A 102 4.50 18.74 17.32
CA THR A 102 4.74 18.96 18.74
C THR A 102 4.81 20.46 19.07
N GLU A 103 5.54 21.24 18.27
CA GLU A 103 5.61 22.70 18.41
C GLU A 103 4.23 23.37 18.27
N ARG A 104 3.44 22.93 17.29
CA ARG A 104 2.07 23.42 17.09
C ARG A 104 1.17 23.05 18.26
N ALA A 105 1.24 21.81 18.75
CA ALA A 105 0.46 21.36 19.89
C ALA A 105 0.79 22.18 21.14
N ARG A 106 2.08 22.35 21.46
CA ARG A 106 2.54 23.22 22.56
C ARG A 106 2.00 24.64 22.44
N SER A 107 2.14 25.24 21.25
CA SER A 107 1.71 26.62 21.01
C SER A 107 0.19 26.79 21.19
N VAL A 108 -0.60 25.85 20.68
CA VAL A 108 -2.06 25.86 20.85
C VAL A 108 -2.45 25.65 22.31
N ALA A 109 -1.85 24.68 22.99
CA ALA A 109 -2.11 24.39 24.40
C ALA A 109 -1.82 25.61 25.29
N ALA A 110 -0.67 26.28 25.07
CA ALA A 110 -0.32 27.50 25.78
C ALA A 110 -1.35 28.63 25.58
N ARG A 111 -1.79 28.86 24.33
CA ARG A 111 -2.83 29.85 24.03
C ARG A 111 -4.21 29.47 24.59
N GLY A 112 -4.47 28.16 24.68
CA GLY A 112 -5.69 27.60 25.26
C GLY A 112 -5.69 27.54 26.78
N GLY A 113 -4.64 28.02 27.45
CA GLY A 113 -4.55 28.08 28.91
C GLY A 113 -4.21 26.75 29.58
N ALA A 114 -3.50 25.84 28.90
CA ALA A 114 -2.95 24.65 29.55
C ALA A 114 -2.06 25.04 30.72
N ALA A 115 -2.21 24.35 31.85
CA ALA A 115 -1.32 24.52 33.01
C ALA A 115 0.12 24.08 32.67
N ASP A 116 0.26 23.05 31.84
CA ASP A 116 1.53 22.54 31.33
C ASP A 116 1.43 22.27 29.81
N PRO A 117 1.75 23.26 28.97
CA PRO A 117 1.73 23.09 27.51
C PRO A 117 2.72 22.05 26.98
N ASP A 118 3.82 21.80 27.70
CA ASP A 118 4.82 20.79 27.31
C ASP A 118 4.31 19.37 27.53
N GLN A 119 3.61 19.15 28.64
CA GLN A 119 2.92 17.88 28.89
C GLN A 119 1.87 17.61 27.81
N VAL A 120 1.04 18.59 27.45
CA VAL A 120 0.04 18.45 26.38
C VAL A 120 0.70 18.13 25.04
N ALA A 121 1.80 18.80 24.70
CA ALA A 121 2.54 18.52 23.48
C ALA A 121 3.11 17.09 23.46
N THR A 122 3.60 16.60 24.60
CA THR A 122 4.10 15.22 24.77
C THR A 122 2.99 14.20 24.52
N LEU A 123 1.80 14.41 25.09
CA LEU A 123 0.63 13.53 24.86
C LEU A 123 0.22 13.47 23.38
N VAL A 124 0.32 14.58 22.67
CA VAL A 124 0.04 14.64 21.22
C VAL A 124 1.13 13.90 20.42
N ASP A 125 2.41 14.05 20.78
CA ASP A 125 3.52 13.35 20.12
C ASP A 125 3.42 11.82 20.34
N ASP A 126 3.14 11.37 21.56
CA ASP A 126 2.96 9.95 21.89
C ASP A 126 1.80 9.32 21.08
N ALA A 127 0.68 10.03 21.01
CA ALA A 127 -0.46 9.62 20.18
C ALA A 127 -0.09 9.56 18.69
N ALA A 128 0.67 10.53 18.19
CA ALA A 128 1.11 10.61 16.81
C ALA A 128 2.07 9.46 16.45
N ARG A 129 3.11 9.25 17.26
CA ARG A 129 4.09 8.17 17.07
C ARG A 129 3.43 6.80 17.05
N SER A 130 2.58 6.52 18.04
CA SER A 130 1.85 5.26 18.09
C SER A 130 0.98 5.07 16.84
N THR A 131 0.42 6.16 16.30
CA THR A 131 -0.50 6.10 15.15
C THR A 131 0.24 5.84 13.86
N LEU A 132 1.38 6.47 13.69
CA LEU A 132 2.27 6.22 12.56
C LEU A 132 2.90 4.82 12.64
N ALA A 133 3.26 4.35 13.84
CA ALA A 133 3.75 2.98 14.02
C ALA A 133 2.72 1.93 13.57
N LEU A 134 1.45 2.09 13.97
CA LEU A 134 0.36 1.21 13.49
C LEU A 134 0.21 1.31 11.97
N ARG A 135 0.24 2.52 11.41
CA ARG A 135 0.17 2.72 9.95
C ARG A 135 1.25 1.93 9.24
N ASP A 136 2.49 2.08 9.68
CA ASP A 136 3.65 1.47 9.04
C ASP A 136 3.60 -0.05 9.16
N ALA A 137 3.19 -0.59 10.31
CA ALA A 137 3.01 -2.03 10.51
C ALA A 137 1.95 -2.64 9.56
N VAL A 138 0.78 -2.01 9.45
CA VAL A 138 -0.29 -2.49 8.56
C VAL A 138 0.11 -2.30 7.09
N ARG A 139 0.71 -1.16 6.75
CA ARG A 139 1.17 -0.85 5.39
C ARG A 139 2.25 -1.83 4.95
N ALA A 140 3.19 -2.21 5.83
CA ALA A 140 4.22 -3.20 5.52
C ALA A 140 3.62 -4.54 5.09
N GLY A 141 2.57 -5.01 5.77
CA GLY A 141 1.85 -6.23 5.39
C GLY A 141 1.22 -6.14 4.00
N VAL A 142 0.59 -5.02 3.67
CA VAL A 142 -0.01 -4.80 2.33
C VAL A 142 1.07 -4.72 1.24
N LEU A 143 2.18 -4.04 1.50
CA LEU A 143 3.30 -3.96 0.55
C LEU A 143 3.94 -5.33 0.32
N ALA A 144 4.08 -6.16 1.36
CA ALA A 144 4.56 -7.53 1.22
C ALA A 144 3.60 -8.39 0.36
N LEU A 145 2.29 -8.25 0.57
CA LEU A 145 1.27 -8.90 -0.26
C LEU A 145 1.38 -8.46 -1.73
N ILE A 146 1.51 -7.16 -2.00
CA ILE A 146 1.69 -6.62 -3.35
C ILE A 146 2.93 -7.23 -4.02
N ALA A 147 4.06 -7.26 -3.30
CA ALA A 147 5.30 -7.84 -3.80
C ALA A 147 5.12 -9.32 -4.19
N ALA A 148 4.52 -10.11 -3.30
CA ALA A 148 4.29 -11.53 -3.51
C ALA A 148 3.35 -11.79 -4.70
N ARG A 149 2.25 -11.02 -4.81
CA ARG A 149 1.29 -11.14 -5.90
C ARG A 149 1.83 -10.67 -7.25
N ALA A 150 2.76 -9.72 -7.26
CA ALA A 150 3.47 -9.31 -8.47
C ALA A 150 4.44 -10.41 -8.92
N ALA A 151 5.31 -10.86 -8.01
CA ALA A 151 6.29 -11.92 -8.30
C ALA A 151 5.65 -13.22 -8.79
N ALA A 152 4.51 -13.62 -8.21
CA ALA A 152 3.80 -14.84 -8.61
C ALA A 152 3.30 -14.82 -10.06
N ILE A 153 3.02 -13.64 -10.64
CA ILE A 153 2.50 -13.52 -12.02
C ILE A 153 3.60 -13.41 -13.07
N VAL A 154 4.82 -13.03 -12.69
CA VAL A 154 5.94 -12.83 -13.62
C VAL A 154 6.12 -14.00 -14.61
N PRO A 155 6.08 -15.29 -14.19
CA PRO A 155 6.22 -16.41 -15.12
C PRO A 155 5.12 -16.50 -16.19
N ASP A 156 3.88 -16.21 -15.83
CA ASP A 156 2.75 -16.23 -16.78
C ASP A 156 2.80 -15.03 -17.72
N ALA A 157 3.17 -13.84 -17.21
CA ALA A 157 3.39 -12.66 -18.03
C ALA A 157 4.52 -12.87 -19.04
N ASP A 158 5.62 -13.52 -18.65
CA ASP A 158 6.73 -13.91 -19.54
C ASP A 158 6.26 -14.91 -20.62
N ARG A 159 5.44 -15.89 -20.24
CA ARG A 159 4.86 -16.84 -21.20
C ARG A 159 4.01 -16.13 -22.25
N HIS A 160 3.14 -15.21 -21.84
CA HIS A 160 2.32 -14.43 -22.78
C HIS A 160 3.14 -13.46 -23.63
N ALA A 161 4.20 -12.85 -23.09
CA ALA A 161 5.09 -11.98 -23.86
C ALA A 161 5.77 -12.73 -25.03
N ARG A 162 6.03 -14.03 -24.84
CA ARG A 162 6.68 -14.91 -25.82
C ARG A 162 5.71 -15.73 -26.68
N ASP A 163 4.39 -15.65 -26.44
CA ASP A 163 3.41 -16.44 -27.17
C ASP A 163 3.23 -15.93 -28.61
N ARG A 164 3.76 -16.68 -29.58
CA ARG A 164 3.69 -16.36 -31.02
C ARG A 164 2.27 -16.44 -31.60
N LYS A 165 1.28 -16.94 -30.86
CA LYS A 165 -0.13 -16.93 -31.28
C LYS A 165 -0.79 -15.57 -31.06
N LEU A 166 -0.23 -14.75 -30.17
CA LEU A 166 -0.67 -13.38 -29.94
C LEU A 166 -0.06 -12.45 -30.98
N ASP A 167 -0.77 -11.36 -31.29
CA ASP A 167 -0.21 -10.33 -32.15
C ASP A 167 0.95 -9.57 -31.44
N ASP A 168 1.78 -8.90 -32.23
CA ASP A 168 2.93 -8.16 -31.71
C ASP A 168 2.53 -7.08 -30.68
N ALA A 169 1.37 -6.46 -30.85
CA ALA A 169 0.92 -5.40 -29.93
C ALA A 169 0.58 -5.99 -28.55
N GLN A 170 -0.11 -7.12 -28.51
CA GLN A 170 -0.42 -7.87 -27.31
C GLN A 170 0.86 -8.38 -26.63
N ARG A 171 1.80 -8.95 -27.40
CA ARG A 171 3.09 -9.41 -26.88
C ARG A 171 3.93 -8.26 -26.29
N ARG A 172 3.95 -7.08 -26.92
CA ARG A 172 4.62 -5.88 -26.37
C ARG A 172 3.99 -5.45 -25.04
N ARG A 173 2.65 -5.44 -24.96
CA ARG A 173 1.95 -5.10 -23.72
C ARG A 173 2.25 -6.10 -22.59
N TRP A 174 2.32 -7.38 -22.89
CA TRP A 174 2.73 -8.40 -21.91
C TRP A 174 4.21 -8.28 -21.51
N SER A 175 5.10 -7.91 -22.44
CA SER A 175 6.51 -7.63 -22.14
C SER A 175 6.64 -6.45 -21.16
N ALA A 176 5.88 -5.37 -21.39
CA ALA A 176 5.80 -4.24 -20.46
C ALA A 176 5.21 -4.64 -19.10
N ALA A 177 4.15 -5.47 -19.10
CA ALA A 177 3.54 -5.96 -17.87
C ALA A 177 4.49 -6.82 -17.04
N ARG A 178 5.28 -7.71 -17.67
CA ARG A 178 6.31 -8.50 -16.99
C ARG A 178 7.34 -7.60 -16.28
N ARG A 179 7.90 -6.62 -17.00
CA ARG A 179 8.90 -5.68 -16.44
C ARG A 179 8.31 -4.83 -15.31
N GLU A 180 7.08 -4.38 -15.46
CA GLU A 180 6.39 -3.63 -14.40
C GLU A 180 6.12 -4.52 -13.17
N LEU A 181 5.75 -5.79 -13.35
CA LEU A 181 5.56 -6.73 -12.25
C LEU A 181 6.86 -7.03 -11.51
N GLU A 182 7.97 -7.20 -12.23
CA GLU A 182 9.31 -7.33 -11.64
C GLU A 182 9.68 -6.07 -10.83
N ALA A 183 9.42 -4.88 -11.39
CA ALA A 183 9.66 -3.62 -10.71
C ALA A 183 8.78 -3.46 -9.46
N ILE A 184 7.50 -3.85 -9.51
CA ILE A 184 6.60 -3.84 -8.35
C ILE A 184 7.05 -4.86 -7.30
N ALA A 185 7.51 -6.05 -7.70
CA ALA A 185 8.02 -7.05 -6.77
C ALA A 185 9.25 -6.54 -6.00
N ALA A 186 10.13 -5.76 -6.65
CA ALA A 186 11.27 -5.12 -6.02
C ALA A 186 10.88 -3.86 -5.21
N GLU A 187 9.94 -3.07 -5.71
CA GLU A 187 9.50 -1.78 -5.15
C GLU A 187 7.96 -1.70 -5.10
N PRO A 188 7.31 -2.30 -4.08
CA PRO A 188 5.85 -2.47 -4.08
C PRO A 188 5.05 -1.16 -4.02
N HIS A 189 5.67 -0.08 -3.55
CA HIS A 189 5.05 1.24 -3.50
C HIS A 189 4.79 1.86 -4.89
N ARG A 190 5.36 1.30 -5.96
CA ARG A 190 5.14 1.75 -7.34
C ARG A 190 3.67 1.72 -7.76
N VAL A 191 2.86 0.82 -7.18
CA VAL A 191 1.42 0.71 -7.49
C VAL A 191 0.63 2.00 -7.19
N THR A 192 1.16 2.88 -6.33
CA THR A 192 0.51 4.16 -6.02
C THR A 192 1.02 5.34 -6.86
N SER A 193 2.00 5.12 -7.74
CA SER A 193 2.63 6.23 -8.51
C SER A 193 1.75 6.75 -9.65
N ALA A 194 1.02 5.86 -10.32
CA ALA A 194 0.08 6.13 -11.39
C ALA A 194 -0.78 4.87 -11.64
N PRO A 195 -1.91 4.93 -12.36
CA PRO A 195 -2.65 3.73 -12.76
C PRO A 195 -1.81 2.77 -13.63
N LEU A 196 -2.06 1.45 -13.54
CA LEU A 196 -1.27 0.44 -14.27
C LEU A 196 -1.10 0.77 -15.77
N PRO A 197 -2.13 1.13 -16.55
CA PRO A 197 -1.95 1.42 -17.98
C PRO A 197 -0.93 2.53 -18.25
N THR A 198 -0.91 3.55 -17.40
CA THR A 198 0.07 4.66 -17.49
C THR A 198 1.49 4.17 -17.22
N ARG A 199 1.66 3.28 -16.22
CA ARG A 199 2.98 2.70 -15.91
C ARG A 199 3.45 1.76 -17.02
N LEU A 200 2.55 0.96 -17.61
CA LEU A 200 2.86 0.10 -18.75
C LEU A 200 3.30 0.90 -19.99
N ALA A 201 2.60 2.00 -20.29
CA ALA A 201 2.93 2.86 -21.42
C ALA A 201 4.27 3.60 -21.27
N ALA A 202 4.82 3.70 -20.06
CA ALA A 202 6.13 4.30 -19.80
C ALA A 202 7.31 3.36 -20.13
N TRP A 203 7.06 2.06 -20.32
CA TRP A 203 8.09 1.10 -20.72
C TRP A 203 8.35 1.15 -22.23
N PRO A 204 9.59 0.91 -22.70
CA PRO A 204 9.89 0.86 -24.13
C PRO A 204 9.08 -0.20 -24.87
N GLU A 205 8.65 0.12 -26.10
CA GLU A 205 7.93 -0.78 -27.02
C GLU A 205 8.84 -1.88 -27.61
N GLN A 206 9.40 -2.70 -26.72
CA GLN A 206 10.32 -3.78 -27.06
C GLN A 206 9.66 -5.13 -26.82
N LEU A 207 9.70 -5.99 -27.84
CA LEU A 207 9.33 -7.41 -27.71
C LEU A 207 10.43 -8.15 -26.96
N ASP A 208 10.02 -9.03 -26.05
CA ASP A 208 10.91 -10.05 -25.52
C ASP A 208 11.01 -11.17 -26.57
N ASP A 209 12.20 -11.32 -27.17
CA ASP A 209 12.45 -12.37 -28.16
C ASP A 209 12.35 -13.75 -27.50
N ALA A 210 11.74 -14.70 -28.22
CA ALA A 210 11.84 -16.10 -27.80
C ALA A 210 13.31 -16.53 -27.90
N PRO A 211 13.82 -17.35 -26.97
CA PRO A 211 15.12 -17.99 -27.18
C PRO A 211 15.10 -18.69 -28.55
N PRO A 212 16.21 -18.65 -29.32
CA PRO A 212 16.25 -19.32 -30.61
C PRO A 212 15.84 -20.78 -30.40
N GLU A 213 14.91 -21.26 -31.24
CA GLU A 213 14.63 -22.69 -31.26
C GLU A 213 15.95 -23.42 -31.53
N PRO A 214 16.25 -24.53 -30.83
CA PRO A 214 17.43 -25.31 -31.14
C PRO A 214 17.40 -25.62 -32.63
N GLU A 215 18.47 -25.25 -33.35
CA GLU A 215 18.61 -25.61 -34.75
C GLU A 215 18.44 -27.13 -34.86
N VAL A 216 17.46 -27.56 -35.65
CA VAL A 216 17.29 -28.98 -35.98
C VAL A 216 18.59 -29.42 -36.59
N THR A 217 19.35 -30.24 -35.86
CA THR A 217 20.66 -30.67 -36.32
C THR A 217 20.48 -31.73 -37.39
N PHE A 218 21.49 -31.94 -38.22
CA PHE A 218 21.47 -33.01 -39.22
C PHE A 218 21.25 -34.40 -38.58
N ALA A 219 21.58 -34.57 -37.30
CA ALA A 219 21.32 -35.80 -36.55
C ALA A 219 19.81 -36.01 -36.28
N ASP A 220 19.08 -34.93 -36.01
CA ASP A 220 17.63 -34.98 -35.74
C ASP A 220 16.80 -35.28 -37.02
N MET A 221 17.39 -35.06 -38.19
CA MET A 221 16.77 -35.37 -39.49
C MET A 221 16.97 -36.83 -39.94
N ILE A 222 17.93 -37.56 -39.34
CA ILE A 222 18.23 -38.96 -39.70
C ILE A 222 17.31 -39.94 -38.95
N GLU A 223 16.71 -39.53 -37.82
CA GLU A 223 15.82 -40.39 -37.00
C GLU A 223 14.35 -40.38 -37.44
N LEU A 224 14.02 -39.73 -38.56
CA LEU A 224 12.65 -39.63 -39.10
C LEU A 224 12.36 -40.51 -40.32
N ASP A 225 13.30 -41.38 -40.72
CA ASP A 225 13.11 -42.40 -41.77
C ASP A 225 12.80 -43.80 -41.19
#